data_AF-A0A432SS25-F1
#
_entry.id   AF-A0A432SS25-F1
#
_cell.length_a   1.000
_cell.length_b   1.000
_cell.length_c   1.000
_cell.angle_alpha   90.00
_cell.angle_beta   90.00
_cell.angle_gamma   90.00
#
_symmetry.space_group_name_H-M   'P 1'
#
loop_
_entity.id
_entity.type
_entity.pdbx_description
1 polymer ?
#
loop_
_entity_poly.entity_id
_entity_poly.type
_entity_poly.pdbx_seq_one_letter_code
_entity_poly.pdbx_strand_id
1 'polypeptide(L)'
;MPEKLHGIYRRLERLYGTERAGEVLSQIEAVTEKYRKKIDFESYSLSERDMILITYGDQVVRIDEEPLVTLKRFLDAYTQDVINTVHILPFYPYSSDDGFSVIDYKDVSPRMGSWEHIEALAGTYRLMFDGVVNHISQYSYWFKSFLAGDPKYYDFFIDMDPAVDLSKVVRPRTLPLLHEYRDEEGKIHYIWTTFSKDQVDLNYKNPKVLLAVLDALLFYIEKGAKMIRLDAIAFVWKEPGTSCIHLPQTHDLIQLMREVLHQVSPELMIVTETNVPHEENISYFGNGENEAQMVYNFALPPLLAHTMLKSDTSALRKWAQRLSLPSDKVCFFNFTASHDGCGLRPVSELLSKEEVDDLVQAVQKRGGFVSYRATGSGEKSPYELNASYIDIVSDPDESNEIRAKKMLLTQAVALAMPGVPGIYFHSLVGSVSDFGAVKRTAVYRSINREKVNFDILSEALRTPGNLRAMIFRSYKKLLSVRRSEAVFHPFAAFFFPDFGDRVFAIKRVCKKSGESLLALNNFSEKTISCNISNFVTFPAEELIGSENVTDDRIELAPYATKWIKYREEKYENQ
;
A
#
# COMPACT_ATOMS: atom_id res chain seq x y z
N MET A 1 15.05 12.35 -32.88
CA MET A 1 14.97 11.57 -31.63
C MET A 1 14.16 10.31 -31.91
N PRO A 2 14.60 9.13 -31.41
CA PRO A 2 13.76 7.93 -31.33
C PRO A 2 12.38 8.22 -30.71
N GLU A 3 11.34 7.53 -31.16
CA GLU A 3 9.95 7.74 -30.74
C GLU A 3 9.76 7.65 -29.21
N LYS A 4 10.51 6.76 -28.55
CA LYS A 4 10.51 6.58 -27.08
C LYS A 4 11.05 7.80 -26.31
N LEU A 5 11.95 8.59 -26.89
CA LEU A 5 12.50 9.79 -26.25
C LEU A 5 11.62 11.03 -26.43
N HIS A 6 10.66 10.98 -27.34
CA HIS A 6 9.73 12.09 -27.60
C HIS A 6 8.70 12.28 -26.46
N GLY A 7 8.33 11.20 -25.77
CA GLY A 7 7.49 11.27 -24.55
C GLY A 7 8.19 12.01 -23.42
N ILE A 8 9.39 11.53 -23.08
CA ILE A 8 10.26 12.08 -22.04
C ILE A 8 10.55 13.57 -22.31
N TYR A 9 10.98 13.92 -23.52
CA TYR A 9 11.29 15.31 -23.86
C TYR A 9 10.09 16.25 -23.64
N ARG A 10 8.89 15.89 -24.14
CA ARG A 10 7.69 16.73 -23.97
C ARG A 10 7.29 16.93 -22.51
N ARG A 11 7.54 15.93 -21.64
CA ARG A 11 7.31 16.07 -20.18
C ARG A 11 8.31 17.02 -19.56
N LEU A 12 9.59 16.89 -19.93
CA LEU A 12 10.63 17.80 -19.46
C LEU A 12 10.34 19.25 -19.89
N GLU A 13 9.78 19.47 -21.08
CA GLU A 13 9.33 20.81 -21.50
C GLU A 13 8.22 21.36 -20.60
N ARG A 14 7.24 20.53 -20.21
CA ARG A 14 6.16 20.95 -19.30
C ARG A 14 6.67 21.23 -17.88
N LEU A 15 7.65 20.46 -17.40
CA LEU A 15 8.20 20.59 -16.05
C LEU A 15 9.23 21.72 -15.93
N TYR A 16 10.09 21.90 -16.94
CA TYR A 16 11.31 22.71 -16.85
C TYR A 16 11.48 23.73 -17.98
N GLY A 17 10.58 23.75 -18.96
CA GLY A 17 10.65 24.62 -20.14
C GLY A 17 11.55 24.08 -21.25
N THR A 18 11.30 24.56 -22.48
CA THR A 18 12.01 24.11 -23.70
C THR A 18 13.50 24.38 -23.65
N GLU A 19 13.95 25.47 -23.02
CA GLU A 19 15.37 25.83 -22.94
C GLU A 19 16.20 24.80 -22.17
N ARG A 20 15.62 24.17 -21.13
CA ARG A 20 16.32 23.22 -20.25
C ARG A 20 16.06 21.76 -20.62
N ALA A 21 14.96 21.47 -21.30
CA ALA A 21 14.52 20.09 -21.56
C ALA A 21 15.58 19.23 -22.25
N GLY A 22 16.31 19.77 -23.23
CA GLY A 22 17.35 19.05 -23.96
C GLY A 22 18.58 18.69 -23.09
N GLU A 23 19.01 19.62 -22.23
CA GLU A 23 20.11 19.38 -21.29
C GLU A 23 19.72 18.30 -20.26
N VAL A 24 18.53 18.45 -19.66
CA VAL A 24 18.03 17.51 -18.65
C VAL A 24 17.83 16.11 -19.25
N LEU A 25 17.34 16.01 -20.49
CA LEU A 25 17.22 14.72 -21.17
C LEU A 25 18.58 14.04 -21.33
N SER A 26 19.59 14.79 -21.78
CA SER A 26 20.96 14.25 -21.95
C SER A 26 21.52 13.73 -20.62
N GLN A 27 21.23 14.42 -19.52
CA GLN A 27 21.62 13.99 -18.17
C GLN A 27 20.84 12.74 -17.72
N ILE A 28 19.55 12.64 -18.02
CA ILE A 28 18.74 11.44 -17.77
C ILE A 28 19.29 10.24 -18.55
N GLU A 29 19.63 10.41 -19.82
CA GLU A 29 20.22 9.35 -20.65
C GLU A 29 21.54 8.85 -20.04
N ALA A 30 22.40 9.77 -19.57
CA ALA A 30 23.66 9.41 -18.92
C ALA A 30 23.45 8.61 -17.63
N VAL A 31 22.50 9.03 -16.77
CA VAL A 31 22.16 8.27 -15.55
C VAL A 31 21.56 6.91 -15.91
N THR A 32 20.68 6.84 -16.91
CA THR A 32 20.03 5.59 -17.33
C THR A 32 21.03 4.58 -17.88
N GLU A 33 21.96 5.04 -18.73
CA GLU A 33 22.97 4.18 -19.37
C GLU A 33 23.96 3.58 -18.35
N LYS A 34 24.24 4.29 -17.25
CA LYS A 34 25.05 3.78 -16.13
C LYS A 34 24.49 2.48 -15.55
N TYR A 35 23.17 2.32 -15.52
CA TYR A 35 22.49 1.16 -14.93
C TYR A 35 22.06 0.12 -15.96
N ARG A 36 21.72 0.54 -17.19
CA ARG A 36 21.33 -0.38 -18.28
C ARG A 36 22.32 -1.52 -18.48
N LYS A 37 23.63 -1.26 -18.34
CA LYS A 37 24.69 -2.27 -18.50
C LYS A 37 24.82 -3.27 -17.35
N LYS A 38 24.15 -3.03 -16.23
CA LYS A 38 24.31 -3.78 -14.99
C LYS A 38 23.08 -4.59 -14.58
N ILE A 39 21.94 -4.29 -15.19
CA ILE A 39 20.66 -4.87 -14.81
C ILE A 39 20.28 -5.91 -15.84
N ASP A 40 20.25 -7.16 -15.40
CA ASP A 40 19.62 -8.24 -16.14
C ASP A 40 18.11 -8.21 -15.88
N PHE A 41 17.35 -8.23 -16.98
CA PHE A 41 15.91 -8.12 -16.95
C PHE A 41 15.26 -9.49 -17.24
N GLU A 42 14.32 -9.87 -16.38
CA GLU A 42 13.46 -11.05 -16.56
C GLU A 42 12.02 -10.60 -16.78
N SER A 43 11.38 -11.13 -17.84
CA SER A 43 9.97 -10.85 -18.10
C SER A 43 9.09 -11.46 -17.01
N TYR A 44 8.15 -10.66 -16.52
CA TYR A 44 7.22 -11.06 -15.48
C TYR A 44 5.88 -10.34 -15.68
N SER A 45 4.79 -11.06 -15.46
CA SER A 45 3.44 -10.51 -15.49
C SER A 45 2.66 -10.96 -14.25
N LEU A 46 1.77 -10.09 -13.78
CA LEU A 46 0.89 -10.39 -12.65
C LEU A 46 -0.09 -11.52 -12.99
N SER A 47 -0.36 -12.34 -11.99
CA SER A 47 -1.20 -13.54 -12.03
C SER A 47 -1.95 -13.73 -10.70
N GLU A 48 -2.85 -14.70 -10.65
CA GLU A 48 -3.52 -15.13 -9.42
C GLU A 48 -2.55 -15.54 -8.30
N ARG A 49 -1.29 -15.84 -8.65
CA ARG A 49 -0.27 -16.33 -7.72
C ARG A 49 0.40 -15.21 -6.92
N ASP A 50 0.19 -13.96 -7.31
CA ASP A 50 0.89 -12.83 -6.73
C ASP A 50 0.27 -12.36 -5.42
N MET A 51 0.99 -12.65 -4.34
CA MET A 51 0.67 -12.24 -2.97
C MET A 51 1.84 -11.42 -2.45
N ILE A 52 1.60 -10.15 -2.13
CA ILE A 52 2.65 -9.23 -1.68
C ILE A 52 2.55 -9.11 -0.16
N LEU A 53 3.57 -9.56 0.56
CA LEU A 53 3.67 -9.38 2.01
C LEU A 53 4.30 -8.02 2.32
N ILE A 54 3.59 -7.16 3.03
CA ILE A 54 4.06 -5.87 3.54
C ILE A 54 4.60 -6.08 4.96
N THR A 55 5.89 -5.79 5.15
CA THR A 55 6.58 -6.05 6.43
C THR A 55 7.77 -5.12 6.62
N TYR A 56 8.10 -4.79 7.87
CA TYR A 56 9.39 -4.18 8.19
C TYR A 56 10.51 -5.22 8.13
N GLY A 57 11.73 -4.79 7.77
CA GLY A 57 12.92 -5.66 7.79
C GLY A 57 13.20 -6.28 9.17
N ASP A 58 12.77 -5.60 10.24
CA ASP A 58 12.89 -6.01 11.65
C ASP A 58 11.56 -6.44 12.27
N GLN A 59 10.56 -6.78 11.47
CA GLN A 59 9.24 -7.12 11.99
C GLN A 59 9.25 -8.35 12.93
N VAL A 60 10.11 -9.33 12.61
CA VAL A 60 10.39 -10.50 13.43
C VAL A 60 11.88 -10.52 13.76
N VAL A 61 12.20 -10.64 15.04
CA VAL A 61 13.57 -10.49 15.56
C VAL A 61 13.95 -11.68 16.43
N ARG A 62 15.25 -11.97 16.49
CA ARG A 62 15.83 -12.94 17.39
C ARG A 62 17.11 -12.36 17.98
N ILE A 63 17.39 -12.69 19.24
CA ILE A 63 18.60 -12.22 19.91
C ILE A 63 19.82 -12.78 19.15
N ASP A 64 20.86 -11.96 18.99
CA ASP A 64 22.12 -12.28 18.31
C ASP A 64 22.00 -12.65 16.82
N GLU A 65 20.92 -12.25 16.14
CA GLU A 65 20.72 -12.44 14.71
C GLU A 65 20.30 -11.11 14.05
N GLU A 66 20.85 -10.82 12.88
CA GLU A 66 20.44 -9.63 12.12
C GLU A 66 18.94 -9.74 11.75
N PRO A 67 18.15 -8.67 11.90
CA PRO A 67 16.71 -8.78 11.69
C PRO A 67 16.29 -9.27 10.30
N LEU A 68 16.99 -8.86 9.24
CA LEU A 68 16.72 -9.36 7.87
C LEU A 68 16.97 -10.87 7.72
N VAL A 69 17.94 -11.43 8.46
CA VAL A 69 18.19 -12.89 8.49
C VAL A 69 17.03 -13.59 9.20
N THR A 70 16.58 -13.04 10.33
CA THR A 70 15.42 -13.57 11.07
C THR A 70 14.15 -13.52 10.23
N LEU A 71 13.92 -12.42 9.52
CA LEU A 71 12.80 -12.26 8.60
C LEU A 71 12.83 -13.31 7.51
N LYS A 72 13.97 -13.49 6.82
CA LYS A 72 14.10 -14.53 5.79
C LYS A 72 13.79 -15.92 6.35
N ARG A 73 14.35 -16.25 7.53
CA ARG A 73 14.08 -17.53 8.22
C ARG A 73 12.58 -17.77 8.43
N PHE A 74 11.86 -16.75 8.89
CA PHE A 74 10.40 -16.83 9.05
C PHE A 74 9.71 -17.06 7.70
N LEU A 75 10.05 -16.27 6.68
CA LEU A 75 9.41 -16.36 5.37
C LEU A 75 9.61 -17.73 4.72
N ASP A 76 10.84 -18.25 4.74
CA ASP A 76 11.20 -19.55 4.19
C ASP A 76 10.44 -20.67 4.92
N ALA A 77 10.43 -20.64 6.26
CA ALA A 77 9.83 -21.71 7.06
C ALA A 77 8.30 -21.72 7.02
N TYR A 78 7.67 -20.55 6.93
CA TYR A 78 6.23 -20.42 7.20
C TYR A 78 5.39 -20.01 5.99
N THR A 79 5.95 -19.27 5.02
CA THR A 79 5.14 -18.58 4.00
C THR A 79 5.58 -18.77 2.55
N GLN A 80 6.73 -19.40 2.29
CA GLN A 80 7.29 -19.54 0.94
C GLN A 80 6.34 -20.20 -0.07
N ASP A 81 5.45 -21.06 0.39
CA ASP A 81 4.44 -21.75 -0.41
C ASP A 81 3.22 -20.89 -0.76
N VAL A 82 3.08 -19.68 -0.20
CA VAL A 82 1.92 -18.79 -0.44
C VAL A 82 2.29 -17.34 -0.75
N ILE A 83 3.47 -16.87 -0.34
CA ILE A 83 3.99 -15.52 -0.62
C ILE A 83 5.13 -15.61 -1.63
N ASN A 84 5.07 -14.79 -2.68
CA ASN A 84 6.11 -14.73 -3.70
C ASN A 84 6.79 -13.36 -3.81
N THR A 85 6.22 -12.33 -3.18
CA THR A 85 6.71 -10.96 -3.22
C THR A 85 6.71 -10.38 -1.82
N VAL A 86 7.80 -9.71 -1.44
CA VAL A 86 7.96 -9.05 -0.14
C VAL A 86 8.17 -7.57 -0.37
N HIS A 87 7.22 -6.76 0.11
CA HIS A 87 7.40 -5.33 0.31
C HIS A 87 8.09 -5.11 1.65
N ILE A 88 9.40 -4.86 1.56
CA ILE A 88 10.21 -4.47 2.71
C ILE A 88 10.02 -2.97 2.88
N LEU A 89 9.29 -2.59 3.94
CA LEU A 89 9.16 -1.19 4.37
C LEU A 89 10.55 -0.57 4.60
N PRO A 90 10.67 0.77 4.60
CA PRO A 90 11.97 1.42 4.39
C PRO A 90 13.07 0.87 5.31
N PHE A 91 14.04 0.17 4.72
CA PHE A 91 15.15 -0.49 5.40
C PHE A 91 16.44 0.34 5.37
N TYR A 92 16.41 1.50 4.74
CA TYR A 92 17.51 2.46 4.66
C TYR A 92 17.87 3.03 6.02
N PRO A 93 19.08 3.59 6.24
CA PRO A 93 19.34 4.43 7.40
C PRO A 93 18.30 5.55 7.50
N TYR A 94 17.71 5.75 8.67
CA TYR A 94 16.65 6.73 8.89
C TYR A 94 16.78 7.40 10.27
N SER A 95 16.20 8.59 10.42
CA SER A 95 16.22 9.35 11.68
C SER A 95 14.91 9.33 12.46
N SER A 96 13.77 9.22 11.78
CA SER A 96 12.44 9.18 12.40
C SER A 96 11.41 8.51 11.49
N ASP A 97 10.15 8.49 11.95
CA ASP A 97 8.98 7.95 11.24
C ASP A 97 9.15 6.47 10.80
N ASP A 98 9.81 5.67 11.64
CA ASP A 98 10.06 4.23 11.42
C ASP A 98 10.59 3.87 10.02
N GLY A 99 11.44 4.72 9.43
CA GLY A 99 12.05 4.46 8.12
C GLY A 99 11.73 5.51 7.06
N PHE A 100 10.65 6.28 7.24
CA PHE A 100 10.19 7.24 6.23
C PHE A 100 10.94 8.59 6.27
N SER A 101 11.79 8.83 7.27
CA SER A 101 12.77 9.93 7.23
C SER A 101 14.15 9.40 6.85
N VAL A 102 14.36 9.14 5.55
CA VAL A 102 15.56 8.48 5.01
C VAL A 102 16.79 9.38 5.11
N ILE A 103 17.91 8.86 5.62
CA ILE A 103 19.21 9.55 5.71
C ILE A 103 20.05 9.29 4.46
N ASP A 104 20.11 8.04 4.01
CA ASP A 104 20.86 7.63 2.83
C ASP A 104 20.05 6.61 2.02
N TYR A 105 19.71 6.95 0.78
CA TYR A 105 18.96 6.07 -0.11
C TYR A 105 19.74 4.81 -0.48
N LYS A 106 21.08 4.84 -0.50
CA LYS A 106 21.89 3.77 -1.12
C LYS A 106 22.50 2.78 -0.14
N ASP A 107 22.19 2.92 1.14
CA ASP A 107 22.69 2.04 2.19
C ASP A 107 21.55 1.27 2.86
N VAL A 108 21.90 0.19 3.55
CA VAL A 108 20.97 -0.57 4.40
C VAL A 108 21.23 -0.14 5.84
N SER A 109 20.17 0.11 6.60
CA SER A 109 20.29 0.45 8.02
C SER A 109 21.05 -0.67 8.75
N PRO A 110 22.12 -0.34 9.50
CA PRO A 110 22.81 -1.32 10.33
C PRO A 110 21.93 -1.93 11.42
N ARG A 111 20.75 -1.35 11.69
CA ARG A 111 19.74 -1.93 12.59
C ARG A 111 18.97 -3.08 11.95
N MET A 112 19.05 -3.24 10.63
CA MET A 112 18.32 -4.24 9.85
C MET A 112 19.26 -5.33 9.33
N GLY A 113 20.45 -4.94 8.85
CA GLY A 113 21.45 -5.83 8.26
C GLY A 113 22.30 -5.12 7.21
N SER A 114 22.43 -5.73 6.03
CA SER A 114 23.30 -5.27 4.94
C SER A 114 22.66 -5.58 3.58
N TRP A 115 23.26 -5.09 2.49
CA TRP A 115 22.83 -5.45 1.14
C TRP A 115 22.89 -6.95 0.87
N GLU A 116 23.82 -7.68 1.47
CA GLU A 116 23.91 -9.15 1.32
C GLU A 116 22.64 -9.84 1.81
N HIS A 117 22.03 -9.34 2.90
CA HIS A 117 20.78 -9.88 3.43
C HIS A 117 19.56 -9.53 2.55
N ILE A 118 19.55 -8.35 1.95
CA ILE A 118 18.52 -7.97 0.96
C ILE A 118 18.64 -8.82 -0.31
N GLU A 119 19.86 -9.02 -0.82
CA GLU A 119 20.14 -9.85 -1.98
C GLU A 119 19.79 -11.33 -1.73
N ALA A 120 20.01 -11.82 -0.50
CA ALA A 120 19.56 -13.14 -0.08
C ALA A 120 18.03 -13.29 -0.12
N LEU A 121 17.27 -12.25 0.27
CA LEU A 121 15.80 -12.23 0.11
C LEU A 121 15.41 -12.21 -1.37
N ALA A 122 16.09 -11.39 -2.19
CA ALA A 122 15.85 -11.28 -3.63
C ALA A 122 16.07 -12.60 -4.38
N GLY A 123 16.96 -13.47 -3.87
CA GLY A 123 17.20 -14.80 -4.43
C GLY A 123 16.04 -15.79 -4.25
N THR A 124 15.04 -15.49 -3.41
CA THR A 124 13.86 -16.34 -3.17
C THR A 124 12.55 -15.63 -3.48
N TYR A 125 12.48 -14.31 -3.26
CA TYR A 125 11.27 -13.51 -3.38
C TYR A 125 11.49 -12.34 -4.33
N ARG A 126 10.42 -11.92 -5.02
CA ARG A 126 10.41 -10.59 -5.66
C ARG A 126 10.36 -9.53 -4.56
N LEU A 127 11.09 -8.43 -4.75
CA LEU A 127 11.13 -7.36 -3.76
C LEU A 127 10.39 -6.10 -4.25
N MET A 128 9.62 -5.51 -3.34
CA MET A 128 9.10 -4.16 -3.46
C MET A 128 9.82 -3.27 -2.46
N PHE A 129 10.38 -2.15 -2.92
CA PHE A 129 11.03 -1.15 -2.07
C PHE A 129 10.23 0.13 -2.03
N ASP A 130 10.33 0.86 -0.92
CA ASP A 130 9.83 2.23 -0.84
C ASP A 130 10.79 3.21 -1.52
N GLY A 131 10.25 3.94 -2.50
CA GLY A 131 10.80 5.18 -3.01
C GLY A 131 10.25 6.35 -2.20
N VAL A 132 10.90 6.67 -1.08
CA VAL A 132 10.61 7.86 -0.27
C VAL A 132 11.19 9.09 -0.96
N VAL A 133 10.49 9.57 -1.99
CA VAL A 133 11.03 10.55 -2.94
C VAL A 133 10.40 11.93 -2.84
N ASN A 134 9.39 12.14 -2.00
CA ASN A 134 8.86 13.48 -1.72
C ASN A 134 9.80 14.30 -0.83
N HIS A 135 10.41 13.65 0.15
CA HIS A 135 11.14 14.26 1.25
C HIS A 135 12.30 13.35 1.68
N ILE A 136 13.24 13.92 2.42
CA ILE A 136 14.40 13.22 2.98
C ILE A 136 14.64 13.71 4.41
N SER A 137 15.43 12.99 5.20
CA SER A 137 15.83 13.41 6.54
C SER A 137 16.66 14.70 6.51
N GLN A 138 16.44 15.57 7.50
CA GLN A 138 17.33 16.71 7.79
C GLN A 138 18.78 16.26 8.08
N TYR A 139 19.00 15.00 8.47
CA TYR A 139 20.33 14.47 8.74
C TYR A 139 21.02 13.87 7.50
N SER A 140 20.34 13.89 6.35
CA SER A 140 20.90 13.41 5.08
C SER A 140 22.10 14.24 4.63
N TYR A 141 22.95 13.62 3.82
CA TYR A 141 24.08 14.31 3.21
C TYR A 141 23.63 15.50 2.35
N TRP A 142 22.48 15.38 1.67
CA TRP A 142 21.96 16.43 0.80
C TRP A 142 21.58 17.68 1.61
N PHE A 143 20.86 17.51 2.72
CA PHE A 143 20.43 18.64 3.54
C PHE A 143 21.59 19.28 4.31
N LYS A 144 22.51 18.47 4.84
CA LYS A 144 23.75 18.97 5.46
C LYS A 144 24.58 19.78 4.47
N SER A 145 24.70 19.33 3.23
CA SER A 145 25.45 20.06 2.19
C SER A 145 24.76 21.36 1.78
N PHE A 146 23.42 21.38 1.75
CA PHE A 146 22.64 22.62 1.59
C PHE A 146 22.95 23.63 2.70
N LEU A 147 22.94 23.21 3.98
CA LEU A 147 23.28 24.08 5.11
C LEU A 147 24.77 24.47 5.18
N ALA A 148 25.66 23.74 4.49
CA ALA A 148 27.06 24.10 4.32
C ALA A 148 27.31 25.03 3.10
N GLY A 149 26.24 25.45 2.40
CA GLY A 149 26.35 26.36 1.25
C GLY A 149 26.90 25.73 -0.02
N ASP A 150 26.88 24.40 -0.17
CA ASP A 150 27.35 23.73 -1.39
C ASP A 150 26.44 24.12 -2.59
N PRO A 151 27.00 24.77 -3.63
CA PRO A 151 26.23 25.19 -4.82
C PRO A 151 25.54 24.04 -5.55
N LYS A 152 25.98 22.80 -5.36
CA LYS A 152 25.33 21.61 -5.93
C LYS A 152 23.95 21.36 -5.31
N TYR A 153 23.79 21.67 -4.02
CA TYR A 153 22.59 21.36 -3.23
C TYR A 153 21.75 22.58 -2.86
N TYR A 154 22.17 23.80 -3.23
CA TYR A 154 21.47 25.06 -2.89
C TYR A 154 19.95 25.02 -3.20
N ASP A 155 19.56 24.51 -4.36
CA ASP A 155 18.16 24.40 -4.78
C ASP A 155 17.59 22.97 -4.63
N PHE A 156 18.12 22.14 -3.74
CA PHE A 156 17.54 20.80 -3.47
C PHE A 156 16.33 20.84 -2.56
N PHE A 157 16.18 21.93 -1.78
CA PHE A 157 15.11 22.11 -0.80
C PHE A 157 14.34 23.40 -1.08
N ILE A 158 13.20 23.55 -0.43
CA ILE A 158 12.31 24.70 -0.62
C ILE A 158 12.48 25.63 0.59
N ASP A 159 13.36 26.61 0.44
CA ASP A 159 13.51 27.73 1.38
C ASP A 159 12.55 28.86 1.01
N MET A 160 11.70 29.27 1.95
CA MET A 160 10.54 30.13 1.66
C MET A 160 10.30 31.14 2.77
N ASP A 161 10.05 32.39 2.40
CA ASP A 161 9.66 33.43 3.35
C ASP A 161 8.39 32.99 4.13
N PRO A 162 8.42 32.96 5.48
CA PRO A 162 7.28 32.56 6.30
C PRO A 162 6.05 33.49 6.16
N ALA A 163 6.20 34.65 5.53
CA ALA A 163 5.11 35.56 5.19
C ALA A 163 4.31 35.12 3.94
N VAL A 164 4.78 34.14 3.16
CA VAL A 164 4.06 33.63 1.98
C VAL A 164 2.74 32.98 2.41
N ASP A 165 1.65 33.31 1.71
CA ASP A 165 0.34 32.71 1.96
C ASP A 165 0.29 31.24 1.52
N LEU A 166 0.29 30.35 2.51
CA LEU A 166 0.18 28.90 2.35
C LEU A 166 -1.17 28.36 2.89
N SER A 167 -2.19 29.21 2.97
CA SER A 167 -3.53 28.85 3.48
C SER A 167 -4.25 27.80 2.63
N LYS A 168 -3.98 27.77 1.32
CA LYS A 168 -4.58 26.80 0.38
C LYS A 168 -3.93 25.42 0.40
N VAL A 169 -2.74 25.28 0.99
CA VAL A 169 -1.98 24.02 0.99
C VAL A 169 -2.71 22.98 1.84
N VAL A 170 -2.89 21.78 1.27
CA VAL A 170 -3.45 20.64 2.00
C VAL A 170 -2.42 20.10 2.98
N ARG A 171 -2.77 20.02 4.26
CA ARG A 171 -1.87 19.54 5.32
C ARG A 171 -2.29 18.18 5.84
N PRO A 172 -1.45 17.14 5.73
CA PRO A 172 -1.77 15.82 6.26
C PRO A 172 -1.67 15.77 7.80
N ARG A 173 -0.90 16.69 8.40
CA ARG A 173 -0.67 16.79 9.84
C ARG A 173 -1.05 18.17 10.37
N THR A 174 -1.23 18.30 11.68
CA THR A 174 -1.52 19.58 12.35
C THR A 174 -0.25 20.38 12.69
N LEU A 175 0.90 20.02 12.11
CA LEU A 175 2.19 20.66 12.37
C LEU A 175 2.39 21.89 11.44
N PRO A 176 3.31 22.81 11.79
CA PRO A 176 3.73 23.88 10.90
C PRO A 176 4.28 23.33 9.57
N LEU A 177 4.04 24.06 8.48
CA LEU A 177 4.50 23.68 7.14
C LEU A 177 5.94 24.14 6.85
N LEU A 178 6.40 25.20 7.53
CA LEU A 178 7.76 25.73 7.44
C LEU A 178 8.43 25.62 8.80
N HIS A 179 9.68 25.17 8.83
CA HIS A 179 10.51 25.12 10.03
C HIS A 179 11.84 25.85 9.83
N GLU A 180 12.31 26.48 10.92
CA GLU A 180 13.59 27.19 10.96
C GLU A 180 14.78 26.22 11.02
N TYR A 181 15.77 26.49 10.16
CA TYR A 181 17.09 25.89 10.13
C TYR A 181 18.16 26.99 10.04
N ARG A 182 19.36 26.71 10.56
CA ARG A 182 20.49 27.62 10.50
C ARG A 182 21.61 27.00 9.70
N ASP A 183 22.17 27.75 8.76
CA ASP A 183 23.36 27.36 8.03
C ASP A 183 24.63 27.58 8.88
N GLU A 184 25.78 27.19 8.35
CA GLU A 184 27.08 27.33 9.04
C GLU A 184 27.48 28.80 9.29
N GLU A 185 26.92 29.75 8.53
CA GLU A 185 27.14 31.19 8.68
C GLU A 185 26.15 31.85 9.65
N GLY A 186 25.19 31.08 10.17
CA GLY A 186 24.17 31.52 11.12
C GLY A 186 22.94 32.18 10.48
N LYS A 187 22.84 32.18 9.15
CA LYS A 187 21.66 32.62 8.40
C LYS A 187 20.50 31.65 8.66
N ILE A 188 19.31 32.23 8.79
CA ILE A 188 18.07 31.49 9.01
C ILE A 188 17.44 31.14 7.65
N HIS A 189 17.09 29.87 7.51
CA HIS A 189 16.32 29.31 6.40
C HIS A 189 14.98 28.77 6.93
N TYR A 190 13.91 28.96 6.17
CA TYR A 190 12.57 28.47 6.49
C TYR A 190 12.18 27.39 5.49
N ILE A 191 12.44 26.14 5.87
CA ILE A 191 12.36 25.00 4.95
C ILE A 191 10.97 24.36 5.00
N TRP A 192 10.45 24.03 3.82
CA TRP A 192 9.20 23.29 3.64
C TRP A 192 9.30 21.86 4.16
N THR A 193 8.37 21.49 5.03
CA THR A 193 8.30 20.19 5.70
C THR A 193 6.84 19.75 5.82
N THR A 194 6.33 19.02 4.85
CA THR A 194 4.91 18.64 4.73
C THR A 194 4.43 17.77 5.90
N PHE A 195 5.32 16.92 6.44
CA PHE A 195 4.96 15.86 7.39
C PHE A 195 5.46 16.13 8.81
N SER A 196 6.75 16.40 8.97
CA SER A 196 7.37 16.70 10.27
C SER A 196 8.62 17.54 10.07
N LYS A 197 9.11 18.20 11.13
CA LYS A 197 10.36 18.97 11.07
C LYS A 197 11.49 18.14 10.45
N ASP A 198 11.63 16.87 10.86
CA ASP A 198 12.71 15.99 10.39
C ASP A 198 12.65 15.62 8.89
N GLN A 199 11.47 15.74 8.28
CA GLN A 199 11.20 15.38 6.88
C GLN A 199 11.19 16.63 6.01
N VAL A 200 12.33 16.95 5.40
CA VAL A 200 12.51 18.13 4.54
C VAL A 200 12.13 17.79 3.10
N ASP A 201 11.19 18.56 2.52
CA ASP A 201 10.66 18.30 1.19
C ASP A 201 11.69 18.65 0.10
N LEU A 202 11.79 17.76 -0.90
CA LEU A 202 12.66 17.94 -2.06
C LEU A 202 12.04 18.91 -3.08
N ASN A 203 12.87 19.75 -3.68
CA ASN A 203 12.46 20.77 -4.65
C ASN A 203 12.53 20.25 -6.09
N TYR A 204 11.45 19.63 -6.57
CA TYR A 204 11.39 19.09 -7.94
C TYR A 204 11.34 20.13 -9.07
N LYS A 205 11.19 21.43 -8.76
CA LYS A 205 11.40 22.50 -9.76
C LYS A 205 12.86 22.56 -10.21
N ASN A 206 13.79 22.02 -9.41
CA ASN A 206 15.17 21.83 -9.79
C ASN A 206 15.37 20.42 -10.42
N PRO A 207 15.70 20.31 -11.72
CA PRO A 207 15.89 19.02 -12.38
C PRO A 207 17.04 18.20 -11.80
N LYS A 208 18.00 18.81 -11.07
CA LYS A 208 19.06 18.06 -10.38
C LYS A 208 18.51 17.14 -9.28
N VAL A 209 17.38 17.51 -8.65
CA VAL A 209 16.68 16.66 -7.67
C VAL A 209 16.11 15.43 -8.37
N LEU A 210 15.40 15.63 -9.49
CA LEU A 210 14.89 14.53 -10.31
C LEU A 210 16.00 13.55 -10.71
N LEU A 211 17.15 14.07 -11.17
CA LEU A 211 18.29 13.23 -11.57
C LEU A 211 18.85 12.41 -10.39
N ALA A 212 18.99 13.02 -9.21
CA ALA A 212 19.47 12.34 -8.02
C ALA A 212 18.49 11.24 -7.56
N VAL A 213 17.19 11.50 -7.67
CA VAL A 213 16.13 10.53 -7.36
C VAL A 213 16.10 9.39 -8.38
N LEU A 214 16.19 9.68 -9.69
CA LEU A 214 16.29 8.64 -10.71
C LEU A 214 17.51 7.74 -10.48
N ASP A 215 18.65 8.30 -10.10
CA ASP A 215 19.85 7.54 -9.75
C ASP A 215 19.65 6.64 -8.51
N ALA A 216 18.83 7.04 -7.54
CA ALA A 216 18.45 6.19 -6.41
C ALA A 216 17.47 5.07 -6.82
N LEU A 217 16.42 5.40 -7.58
CA LEU A 217 15.43 4.43 -8.05
C LEU A 217 16.05 3.38 -8.99
N LEU A 218 16.93 3.79 -9.90
CA LEU A 218 17.67 2.87 -10.78
C LEU A 218 18.64 1.98 -9.98
N PHE A 219 19.24 2.51 -8.91
CA PHE A 219 20.05 1.71 -7.99
C PHE A 219 19.21 0.65 -7.26
N TYR A 220 17.96 0.96 -6.89
CA TYR A 220 17.06 -0.05 -6.30
C TYR A 220 16.78 -1.20 -7.26
N ILE A 221 16.62 -0.91 -8.56
CA ILE A 221 16.46 -1.93 -9.60
C ILE A 221 17.74 -2.77 -9.75
N GLU A 222 18.92 -2.13 -9.76
CA GLU A 222 20.22 -2.82 -9.73
C GLU A 222 20.32 -3.78 -8.54
N LYS A 223 19.77 -3.39 -7.39
CA LYS A 223 19.72 -4.20 -6.16
C LYS A 223 18.55 -5.19 -6.08
N GLY A 224 17.81 -5.39 -7.17
CA GLY A 224 16.81 -6.45 -7.28
C GLY A 224 15.36 -6.02 -7.03
N ALA A 225 15.07 -4.73 -6.89
CA ALA A 225 13.69 -4.25 -6.82
C ALA A 225 12.92 -4.61 -8.11
N LYS A 226 11.79 -5.31 -7.96
CA LYS A 226 10.84 -5.61 -9.04
C LYS A 226 9.62 -4.70 -9.00
N MET A 227 9.39 -4.04 -7.87
CA MET A 227 8.36 -3.05 -7.70
C MET A 227 8.88 -1.88 -6.85
N ILE A 228 8.37 -0.68 -7.09
CA ILE A 228 8.69 0.50 -6.30
C ILE A 228 7.39 1.14 -5.82
N ARG A 229 7.21 1.24 -4.50
CA ARG A 229 6.13 2.03 -3.89
C ARG A 229 6.59 3.48 -3.79
N LEU A 230 5.87 4.40 -4.44
CA LEU A 230 6.15 5.83 -4.34
C LEU A 230 5.40 6.42 -3.14
N ASP A 231 6.16 6.71 -2.08
CA ASP A 231 5.65 7.24 -0.83
C ASP A 231 5.36 8.75 -0.94
N ALA A 232 4.23 9.18 -0.37
CA ALA A 232 3.82 10.58 -0.30
C ALA A 232 3.84 11.32 -1.65
N ILE A 233 3.74 10.58 -2.76
CA ILE A 233 4.03 11.09 -4.10
C ILE A 233 3.08 12.21 -4.53
N ALA A 234 1.87 12.24 -3.97
CA ALA A 234 0.88 13.27 -4.25
C ALA A 234 1.36 14.69 -3.93
N PHE A 235 2.29 14.83 -2.99
CA PHE A 235 2.83 16.12 -2.52
C PHE A 235 4.12 16.55 -3.24
N VAL A 236 4.61 15.77 -4.21
CA VAL A 236 5.96 15.93 -4.78
C VAL A 236 6.21 17.30 -5.41
N TRP A 237 5.18 17.94 -5.97
CA TRP A 237 5.26 19.27 -6.59
C TRP A 237 4.58 20.35 -5.75
N LYS A 238 5.26 21.50 -5.59
CA LYS A 238 4.82 22.61 -4.73
C LYS A 238 4.62 23.88 -5.54
N GLU A 239 3.44 24.48 -5.41
CA GLU A 239 3.08 25.75 -6.03
C GLU A 239 2.24 26.57 -5.03
N PRO A 240 2.84 27.56 -4.32
CA PRO A 240 2.09 28.46 -3.44
C PRO A 240 0.87 29.07 -4.14
N GLY A 241 -0.23 29.21 -3.41
CA GLY A 241 -1.52 29.60 -3.99
C GLY A 241 -2.36 28.45 -4.57
N THR A 242 -1.86 27.21 -4.53
CA THR A 242 -2.59 25.97 -4.87
C THR A 242 -2.69 25.03 -3.66
N SER A 243 -3.30 23.86 -3.86
CA SER A 243 -3.37 22.79 -2.84
C SER A 243 -2.03 22.10 -2.57
N CYS A 244 -1.05 22.20 -3.48
CA CYS A 244 0.22 21.46 -3.46
C CYS A 244 0.06 19.94 -3.30
N ILE A 245 -1.05 19.39 -3.81
CA ILE A 245 -1.33 17.96 -3.84
C ILE A 245 -2.04 17.63 -5.16
N HIS A 246 -1.71 16.51 -5.79
CA HIS A 246 -2.28 16.05 -7.08
C HIS A 246 -2.09 17.04 -8.24
N LEU A 247 -1.04 17.88 -8.21
CA LEU A 247 -0.82 18.84 -9.28
C LEU A 247 -0.48 18.12 -10.60
N PRO A 248 -0.81 18.70 -11.78
CA PRO A 248 -0.47 18.08 -13.07
C PRO A 248 1.00 17.69 -13.22
N GLN A 249 1.89 18.48 -12.63
CA GLN A 249 3.33 18.23 -12.58
C GLN A 249 3.69 16.97 -11.79
N THR A 250 2.92 16.61 -10.76
CA THR A 250 3.06 15.33 -10.04
C THR A 250 2.85 14.16 -10.99
N HIS A 251 1.77 14.19 -11.78
CA HIS A 251 1.50 13.14 -12.78
C HIS A 251 2.57 13.09 -13.86
N ASP A 252 2.98 14.26 -14.39
CA ASP A 252 4.06 14.33 -15.39
C ASP A 252 5.38 13.74 -14.86
N LEU A 253 5.69 13.97 -13.59
CA LEU A 253 6.88 13.44 -12.94
C LEU A 253 6.82 11.91 -12.81
N ILE A 254 5.70 11.34 -12.38
CA ILE A 254 5.54 9.88 -12.23
C ILE A 254 5.59 9.20 -13.60
N GLN A 255 4.92 9.76 -14.60
CA GLN A 255 4.92 9.24 -15.96
C GLN A 255 6.33 9.30 -16.56
N LEU A 256 7.07 10.40 -16.32
CA LEU A 256 8.47 10.51 -16.69
C LEU A 256 9.33 9.45 -15.96
N MET A 257 9.21 9.31 -14.64
CA MET A 257 9.93 8.29 -13.87
C MET A 257 9.69 6.90 -14.43
N ARG A 258 8.42 6.53 -14.70
CA ARG A 258 8.08 5.27 -15.35
C ARG A 258 8.80 5.08 -16.68
N GLU A 259 8.69 6.07 -17.58
CA GLU A 259 9.32 6.00 -18.90
C GLU A 259 10.84 5.81 -18.80
N VAL A 260 11.52 6.46 -17.84
CA VAL A 260 12.95 6.28 -17.61
C VAL A 260 13.26 4.87 -17.06
N LEU A 261 12.58 4.45 -16.00
CA LEU A 261 12.84 3.16 -15.35
C LEU A 261 12.58 1.98 -16.30
N HIS A 262 11.56 2.09 -17.17
CA HIS A 262 11.22 1.10 -18.19
C HIS A 262 12.23 0.96 -19.32
N GLN A 263 13.16 1.91 -19.47
CA GLN A 263 14.30 1.74 -20.39
C GLN A 263 15.34 0.75 -19.88
N VAL A 264 15.26 0.38 -18.59
CA VAL A 264 16.20 -0.50 -17.90
C VAL A 264 15.49 -1.77 -17.43
N SER A 265 14.26 -1.65 -16.92
CA SER A 265 13.43 -2.77 -16.49
C SER A 265 11.98 -2.57 -16.97
N PRO A 266 11.62 -3.09 -18.16
CA PRO A 266 10.31 -2.87 -18.77
C PRO A 266 9.10 -3.34 -17.94
N GLU A 267 9.26 -4.41 -17.15
CA GLU A 267 8.17 -4.96 -16.30
C GLU A 267 8.26 -4.48 -14.84
N LEU A 268 9.09 -3.47 -14.53
CA LEU A 268 9.06 -2.84 -13.21
C LEU A 268 7.68 -2.23 -12.96
N MET A 269 7.10 -2.54 -11.80
CA MET A 269 5.82 -1.96 -11.40
C MET A 269 6.01 -0.80 -10.44
N ILE A 270 5.40 0.33 -10.77
CA ILE A 270 5.22 1.46 -9.85
C ILE A 270 3.89 1.28 -9.14
N VAL A 271 3.95 1.41 -7.82
CA VAL A 271 2.79 1.41 -6.94
C VAL A 271 2.68 2.78 -6.29
N THR A 272 1.58 3.49 -6.50
CA THR A 272 1.37 4.77 -5.81
C THR A 272 0.59 4.55 -4.53
N GLU A 273 1.03 5.22 -3.47
CA GLU A 273 0.32 5.27 -2.21
C GLU A 273 -0.31 6.65 -2.04
N THR A 274 -1.64 6.69 -2.15
CA THR A 274 -2.42 7.92 -1.96
C THR A 274 -3.68 7.67 -1.15
N ASN A 275 -3.59 7.94 0.15
CA ASN A 275 -4.71 7.86 1.10
C ASN A 275 -5.71 9.03 0.94
N VAL A 276 -6.46 9.01 -0.16
CA VAL A 276 -7.36 10.09 -0.63
C VAL A 276 -8.69 9.52 -1.15
N PRO A 277 -9.73 10.35 -1.42
CA PRO A 277 -10.97 9.90 -2.04
C PRO A 277 -10.75 9.15 -3.36
N HIS A 278 -11.73 8.32 -3.74
CA HIS A 278 -11.57 7.33 -4.81
C HIS A 278 -11.10 7.92 -6.15
N GLU A 279 -11.73 9.00 -6.62
CA GLU A 279 -11.40 9.62 -7.91
C GLU A 279 -9.98 10.20 -7.93
N GLU A 280 -9.55 10.83 -6.83
CA GLU A 280 -8.18 11.33 -6.67
C GLU A 280 -7.17 10.18 -6.71
N ASN A 281 -7.51 9.03 -6.09
CA ASN A 281 -6.63 7.87 -6.02
C ASN A 281 -6.46 7.16 -7.38
N ILE A 282 -7.55 6.94 -8.12
CA ILE A 282 -7.48 6.25 -9.42
C ILE A 282 -6.89 7.12 -10.53
N SER A 283 -6.81 8.44 -10.34
CA SER A 283 -6.15 9.35 -11.29
C SER A 283 -4.69 8.97 -11.56
N TYR A 284 -4.02 8.31 -10.61
CA TYR A 284 -2.64 7.84 -10.73
C TYR A 284 -2.45 6.63 -11.64
N PHE A 285 -3.52 6.03 -12.16
CA PHE A 285 -3.40 5.12 -13.31
C PHE A 285 -3.06 5.86 -14.60
N GLY A 286 -3.20 7.19 -14.63
CA GLY A 286 -3.04 8.00 -15.84
C GLY A 286 -4.06 7.59 -16.89
N ASN A 287 -3.60 7.26 -18.10
CA ASN A 287 -4.46 6.71 -19.15
C ASN A 287 -4.61 5.18 -19.10
N GLY A 288 -4.14 4.54 -18.02
CA GLY A 288 -4.08 3.08 -17.88
C GLY A 288 -2.82 2.44 -18.45
N GLU A 289 -1.89 3.21 -19.02
CA GLU A 289 -0.66 2.65 -19.59
C GLU A 289 0.61 3.45 -19.28
N ASN A 290 0.50 4.66 -18.75
CA ASN A 290 1.63 5.60 -18.72
C ASN A 290 2.09 6.06 -17.33
N GLU A 291 1.35 5.75 -16.26
CA GLU A 291 1.65 6.21 -14.89
C GLU A 291 1.85 5.06 -13.91
N ALA A 292 1.08 4.88 -12.84
CA ALA A 292 1.23 3.74 -11.93
C ALA A 292 0.60 2.46 -12.51
N GLN A 293 1.22 1.31 -12.27
CA GLN A 293 0.62 0.00 -12.58
C GLN A 293 -0.35 -0.45 -11.49
N MET A 294 -0.09 -0.05 -10.25
CA MET A 294 -0.95 -0.36 -9.12
C MET A 294 -1.20 0.87 -8.25
N VAL A 295 -2.42 1.00 -7.74
CA VAL A 295 -2.78 2.00 -6.72
C VAL A 295 -3.33 1.30 -5.50
N TYR A 296 -2.96 1.76 -4.31
CA TYR A 296 -3.50 1.23 -3.06
C TYR A 296 -5.01 1.44 -2.96
N ASN A 297 -5.75 0.41 -2.55
CA ASN A 297 -7.19 0.49 -2.39
C ASN A 297 -7.61 0.96 -1.00
N PHE A 298 -7.33 2.23 -0.68
CA PHE A 298 -7.51 2.79 0.66
C PHE A 298 -8.95 2.88 1.18
N ALA A 299 -9.96 2.82 0.30
CA ALA A 299 -11.35 2.78 0.73
C ALA A 299 -11.75 1.42 1.31
N LEU A 300 -11.05 0.34 0.93
CA LEU A 300 -11.42 -1.02 1.32
C LEU A 300 -11.30 -1.28 2.84
N PRO A 301 -10.17 -0.99 3.53
CA PRO A 301 -10.05 -1.23 4.97
C PRO A 301 -11.14 -0.60 5.85
N PRO A 302 -11.43 0.71 5.76
CA PRO A 302 -12.46 1.36 6.58
C PRO A 302 -13.88 0.93 6.21
N LEU A 303 -14.17 0.62 4.94
CA LEU A 303 -15.49 0.11 4.54
C LEU A 303 -15.73 -1.29 5.09
N LEU A 304 -14.73 -2.17 5.08
CA LEU A 304 -14.83 -3.50 5.71
C LEU A 304 -15.04 -3.38 7.23
N ALA A 305 -14.32 -2.46 7.88
CA ALA A 305 -14.52 -2.17 9.30
C ALA A 305 -15.93 -1.67 9.60
N HIS A 306 -16.44 -0.73 8.78
CA HIS A 306 -17.80 -0.21 8.88
C HIS A 306 -18.84 -1.32 8.72
N THR A 307 -18.71 -2.13 7.66
CA THR A 307 -19.63 -3.23 7.37
C THR A 307 -19.63 -4.27 8.47
N MET A 308 -18.47 -4.58 9.07
CA MET A 308 -18.39 -5.48 10.22
C MET A 308 -19.07 -4.89 11.47
N LEU A 309 -18.88 -3.58 11.71
CA LEU A 309 -19.48 -2.89 12.85
C LEU A 309 -21.01 -2.82 12.75
N LYS A 310 -21.53 -2.57 11.54
CA LYS A 310 -22.96 -2.36 11.29
C LYS A 310 -23.72 -3.63 10.89
N SER A 311 -23.01 -4.70 10.51
CA SER A 311 -23.61 -5.84 9.80
C SER A 311 -24.38 -5.41 8.53
N ASP A 312 -23.89 -4.36 7.87
CA ASP A 312 -24.51 -3.75 6.68
C ASP A 312 -23.46 -3.52 5.57
N THR A 313 -23.70 -4.16 4.43
CA THR A 313 -22.83 -4.20 3.25
C THR A 313 -23.18 -3.13 2.21
N SER A 314 -24.20 -2.30 2.43
CA SER A 314 -24.74 -1.36 1.45
C SER A 314 -23.70 -0.33 1.00
N ALA A 315 -22.97 0.28 1.94
CA ALA A 315 -21.91 1.24 1.62
C ALA A 315 -20.75 0.58 0.84
N LEU A 316 -20.31 -0.62 1.30
CA LEU A 316 -19.28 -1.41 0.64
C LEU A 316 -19.70 -1.80 -0.79
N ARG A 317 -20.94 -2.26 -0.99
CA ARG A 317 -21.48 -2.63 -2.32
C ARG A 317 -21.59 -1.43 -3.26
N LYS A 318 -22.16 -0.31 -2.79
CA LYS A 318 -22.28 0.93 -3.58
C LYS A 318 -20.92 1.46 -4.02
N TRP A 319 -19.91 1.35 -3.16
CA TRP A 319 -18.54 1.70 -3.53
C TRP A 319 -17.95 0.70 -4.53
N ALA A 320 -18.05 -0.60 -4.25
CA ALA A 320 -17.49 -1.64 -5.11
C ALA A 320 -18.07 -1.61 -6.54
N GLN A 321 -19.37 -1.34 -6.68
CA GLN A 321 -20.04 -1.20 -7.98
C GLN A 321 -19.55 -0.02 -8.83
N ARG A 322 -18.84 0.95 -8.25
CA ARG A 322 -18.21 2.05 -9.00
C ARG A 322 -16.78 1.76 -9.43
N LEU A 323 -16.19 0.65 -8.96
CA LEU A 323 -14.83 0.29 -9.33
C LEU A 323 -14.77 0.01 -10.84
N SER A 324 -13.81 0.67 -11.49
CA SER A 324 -13.46 0.44 -12.88
C SER A 324 -11.94 0.57 -13.03
N LEU A 325 -11.41 -0.01 -14.11
CA LEU A 325 -10.01 0.10 -14.48
C LEU A 325 -9.94 0.73 -15.87
N PRO A 326 -9.03 1.69 -16.10
CA PRO A 326 -8.90 2.36 -17.40
C PRO A 326 -8.30 1.45 -18.48
N SER A 327 -7.67 0.33 -18.11
CA SER A 327 -7.10 -0.66 -19.02
C SER A 327 -6.99 -2.03 -18.33
N ASP A 328 -6.59 -3.06 -19.08
CA ASP A 328 -6.23 -4.39 -18.58
C ASP A 328 -4.76 -4.52 -18.15
N LYS A 329 -4.04 -3.39 -18.02
CA LYS A 329 -2.62 -3.32 -17.64
C LYS A 329 -2.39 -2.73 -16.25
N VAL A 330 -3.44 -2.24 -15.61
CA VAL A 330 -3.39 -1.64 -14.27
C VAL A 330 -4.36 -2.35 -13.35
N CYS A 331 -4.09 -2.37 -12.04
CA CYS A 331 -5.00 -2.97 -11.08
C CYS A 331 -4.90 -2.34 -9.69
N PHE A 332 -5.91 -2.62 -8.85
CA PHE A 332 -5.88 -2.22 -7.45
C PHE A 332 -4.90 -3.09 -6.64
N PHE A 333 -4.24 -2.46 -5.68
CA PHE A 333 -3.52 -3.14 -4.61
C PHE A 333 -4.42 -3.21 -3.37
N ASN A 334 -5.06 -4.35 -3.16
CA ASN A 334 -6.10 -4.57 -2.15
C ASN A 334 -5.48 -5.01 -0.83
N PHE A 335 -5.72 -4.24 0.23
CA PHE A 335 -5.19 -4.54 1.55
C PHE A 335 -6.25 -4.26 2.61
N THR A 336 -6.05 -4.76 3.83
CA THR A 336 -6.92 -4.45 4.97
C THR A 336 -6.18 -3.70 6.08
N ALA A 337 -4.85 -3.73 6.10
CA ALA A 337 -4.03 -3.06 7.09
C ALA A 337 -2.68 -2.70 6.49
N SER A 338 -2.03 -1.69 7.04
CA SER A 338 -0.67 -1.32 6.66
C SER A 338 0.11 -0.90 7.91
N HIS A 339 1.31 -0.37 7.70
CA HIS A 339 2.09 0.23 8.79
C HIS A 339 1.46 1.52 9.32
N ASP A 340 0.61 2.19 8.54
CA ASP A 340 -0.17 3.34 8.99
C ASP A 340 -1.48 2.94 9.68
N GLY A 341 -2.15 3.92 10.30
CA GLY A 341 -3.50 3.72 10.80
C GLY A 341 -4.50 3.48 9.66
N CYS A 342 -5.68 2.96 9.99
CA CYS A 342 -6.76 2.81 9.02
C CYS A 342 -7.30 4.19 8.64
N GLY A 343 -6.97 4.66 7.44
CA GLY A 343 -7.32 5.99 6.94
C GLY A 343 -8.82 6.18 6.76
N LEU A 344 -9.32 7.35 7.17
CA LEU A 344 -10.75 7.72 7.09
C LEU A 344 -11.05 8.72 5.97
N ARG A 345 -10.01 9.39 5.41
CA ARG A 345 -10.17 10.27 4.25
C ARG A 345 -10.79 9.57 3.02
N PRO A 346 -10.45 8.32 2.66
CA PRO A 346 -11.00 7.66 1.47
C PRO A 346 -12.52 7.40 1.53
N VAL A 347 -13.09 7.39 2.74
CA VAL A 347 -14.52 7.12 2.97
C VAL A 347 -15.33 8.36 3.29
N SER A 348 -14.73 9.56 3.28
CA SER A 348 -15.44 10.80 3.66
C SER A 348 -16.61 11.17 2.74
N GLU A 349 -16.62 10.63 1.52
CA GLU A 349 -17.72 10.80 0.55
C GLU A 349 -18.61 9.55 0.46
N LEU A 350 -18.28 8.50 1.21
CA LEU A 350 -18.91 7.18 1.14
C LEU A 350 -19.74 6.85 2.38
N LEU A 351 -19.34 7.41 3.52
CA LEU A 351 -19.98 7.24 4.82
C LEU A 351 -20.38 8.63 5.35
N SER A 352 -21.47 8.68 6.10
CA SER A 352 -21.87 9.90 6.82
C SER A 352 -20.88 10.21 7.96
N LYS A 353 -20.93 11.45 8.47
CA LYS A 353 -20.12 11.84 9.64
C LYS A 353 -20.43 10.96 10.85
N GLU A 354 -21.70 10.65 11.06
CA GLU A 354 -22.18 9.77 12.13
C GLU A 354 -21.63 8.34 11.98
N GLU A 355 -21.64 7.78 10.77
CA GLU A 355 -21.07 6.45 10.51
C GLU A 355 -19.55 6.40 10.75
N VAL A 356 -18.83 7.47 10.43
CA VAL A 356 -17.41 7.62 10.74
C VAL A 356 -17.18 7.78 12.25
N ASP A 357 -18.02 8.55 12.94
CA ASP A 357 -17.94 8.75 14.38
C ASP A 357 -18.23 7.43 15.15
N ASP A 358 -19.13 6.59 14.64
CA ASP A 358 -19.40 5.25 15.19
C ASP A 358 -18.15 4.35 15.13
N LEU A 359 -17.41 4.39 14.01
CA LEU A 359 -16.14 3.69 13.88
C LEU A 359 -15.09 4.20 14.89
N VAL A 360 -14.98 5.52 15.01
CA VAL A 360 -14.08 6.17 15.97
C VAL A 360 -14.40 5.73 17.40
N GLN A 361 -15.67 5.79 17.79
CA GLN A 361 -16.12 5.39 19.13
C GLN A 361 -15.89 3.91 19.38
N ALA A 362 -16.16 3.04 18.40
CA ALA A 362 -15.92 1.61 18.52
C ALA A 362 -14.43 1.30 18.75
N VAL A 363 -13.53 1.93 17.99
CA VAL A 363 -12.08 1.74 18.16
C VAL A 363 -11.60 2.28 19.51
N GLN A 364 -12.06 3.46 19.93
CA GLN A 364 -11.70 4.05 21.22
C GLN A 364 -12.18 3.19 22.40
N LYS A 365 -13.40 2.64 22.32
CA LYS A 365 -13.94 1.73 23.34
C LYS A 365 -13.08 0.48 23.51
N ARG A 366 -12.47 0.01 22.41
CA ARG A 366 -11.54 -1.14 22.39
C ARG A 366 -10.10 -0.76 22.72
N GLY A 367 -9.85 0.48 23.15
CA GLY A 367 -8.56 0.99 23.58
C GLY A 367 -7.70 1.60 22.48
N GLY A 368 -8.14 1.60 21.22
CA GLY A 368 -7.42 2.22 20.11
C GLY A 368 -7.42 3.75 20.16
N PHE A 369 -6.60 4.36 19.32
CA PHE A 369 -6.41 5.82 19.27
C PHE A 369 -6.85 6.40 17.92
N VAL A 370 -7.06 7.73 17.85
CA VAL A 370 -7.42 8.43 16.60
C VAL A 370 -6.49 9.60 16.40
N SER A 371 -5.87 9.68 15.21
CA SER A 371 -5.17 10.90 14.80
C SER A 371 -6.13 11.80 14.03
N TYR A 372 -5.92 13.11 14.16
CA TYR A 372 -6.76 14.13 13.52
C TYR A 372 -5.94 14.97 12.55
N ARG A 373 -6.59 15.48 11.50
CA ARG A 373 -6.04 16.47 10.58
C ARG A 373 -6.68 17.84 10.81
N ALA A 374 -5.96 18.90 10.45
CA ALA A 374 -6.52 20.25 10.39
C ALA A 374 -7.37 20.41 9.12
N THR A 375 -8.54 21.01 9.24
CA THR A 375 -9.28 21.57 8.10
C THR A 375 -8.94 23.05 7.96
N GLY A 376 -9.12 23.62 6.77
CA GLY A 376 -8.85 25.04 6.50
C GLY A 376 -9.62 26.02 7.39
N SER A 377 -10.66 25.57 8.09
CA SER A 377 -11.46 26.35 9.06
C SER A 377 -11.01 26.23 10.52
N GLY A 378 -9.92 25.51 10.81
CA GLY A 378 -9.45 25.24 12.18
C GLY A 378 -10.19 24.12 12.90
N GLU A 379 -11.18 23.49 12.26
CA GLU A 379 -11.85 22.28 12.75
C GLU A 379 -10.91 21.06 12.61
N LYS A 380 -11.08 20.08 13.50
CA LYS A 380 -10.35 18.81 13.44
C LYS A 380 -11.26 17.72 12.92
N SER A 381 -10.78 16.96 11.95
CA SER A 381 -11.49 15.80 11.40
C SER A 381 -10.68 14.52 11.66
N PRO A 382 -11.32 13.41 12.07
CA PRO A 382 -10.66 12.12 12.18
C PRO A 382 -9.92 11.77 10.89
N TYR A 383 -8.64 11.40 11.00
CA TYR A 383 -7.78 11.11 9.85
C TYR A 383 -7.47 9.62 9.74
N GLU A 384 -7.11 8.98 10.85
CA GLU A 384 -6.73 7.56 10.89
C GLU A 384 -7.12 6.92 12.24
N LEU A 385 -7.61 5.69 12.18
CA LEU A 385 -7.84 4.83 13.33
C LEU A 385 -6.55 4.04 13.62
N ASN A 386 -6.03 4.13 14.84
CA ASN A 386 -4.81 3.46 15.27
C ASN A 386 -5.16 2.30 16.20
N ALA A 387 -5.18 1.10 15.65
CA ALA A 387 -5.28 -0.18 16.33
C ALA A 387 -4.79 -1.29 15.37
N SER A 388 -4.46 -2.47 15.90
CA SER A 388 -4.29 -3.64 15.03
C SER A 388 -5.62 -3.95 14.35
N TYR A 389 -5.59 -4.34 13.08
CA TYR A 389 -6.82 -4.42 12.29
C TYR A 389 -7.86 -5.40 12.84
N ILE A 390 -7.41 -6.49 13.49
CA ILE A 390 -8.30 -7.40 14.19
C ILE A 390 -9.13 -6.71 15.28
N ASP A 391 -8.56 -5.73 15.99
CA ASP A 391 -9.25 -4.97 17.04
C ASP A 391 -10.13 -3.85 16.47
N ILE A 392 -9.89 -3.46 15.21
CA ILE A 392 -10.81 -2.58 14.46
C ILE A 392 -12.08 -3.35 14.07
N VAL A 393 -11.96 -4.63 13.69
CA VAL A 393 -13.08 -5.42 13.15
C VAL A 393 -13.71 -6.38 14.16
N SER A 394 -13.11 -6.56 15.34
CA SER A 394 -13.65 -7.41 16.41
C SER A 394 -13.44 -6.77 17.78
N ASP A 395 -14.25 -7.17 18.76
CA ASP A 395 -14.07 -6.70 20.14
C ASP A 395 -13.04 -7.59 20.86
N PRO A 396 -12.03 -7.03 21.56
CA PRO A 396 -11.06 -7.81 22.31
C PRO A 396 -11.66 -8.77 23.36
N ASP A 397 -12.88 -8.50 23.84
CA ASP A 397 -13.60 -9.34 24.81
C ASP A 397 -14.31 -10.55 24.16
N GLU A 398 -14.38 -10.61 22.82
CA GLU A 398 -14.92 -11.76 22.09
C GLU A 398 -13.97 -12.97 22.14
N SER A 399 -14.52 -14.17 22.00
CA SER A 399 -13.71 -15.39 21.94
C SER A 399 -12.77 -15.38 20.72
N ASN A 400 -11.63 -16.08 20.83
CA ASN A 400 -10.66 -16.19 19.75
C ASN A 400 -11.30 -16.73 18.46
N GLU A 401 -12.29 -17.62 18.54
CA GLU A 401 -13.02 -18.16 17.40
C GLU A 401 -13.80 -17.08 16.65
N ILE A 402 -14.53 -16.23 17.38
CA ILE A 402 -15.31 -15.14 16.77
C ILE A 402 -14.38 -14.09 16.17
N ARG A 403 -13.33 -13.69 16.91
CA ARG A 403 -12.34 -12.73 16.42
C ARG A 403 -11.63 -13.22 15.17
N ALA A 404 -11.22 -14.50 15.15
CA ALA A 404 -10.62 -15.13 13.98
C ALA A 404 -11.58 -15.15 12.79
N LYS A 405 -12.86 -15.52 12.98
CA LYS A 405 -13.86 -15.50 11.89
C LYS A 405 -14.04 -14.10 11.30
N LYS A 406 -14.23 -13.08 12.14
CA LYS A 406 -14.39 -11.68 11.68
C LYS A 406 -13.16 -11.19 10.92
N MET A 407 -11.96 -11.48 11.43
CA MET A 407 -10.72 -11.15 10.75
C MET A 407 -10.63 -11.86 9.40
N LEU A 408 -10.80 -13.18 9.36
CA LEU A 408 -10.69 -13.99 8.14
C LEU A 408 -11.74 -13.63 7.09
N LEU A 409 -12.96 -13.23 7.49
CA LEU A 409 -13.98 -12.72 6.58
C LEU A 409 -13.48 -11.49 5.81
N THR A 410 -12.91 -10.51 6.51
CA THR A 410 -12.35 -9.31 5.86
C THR A 410 -11.16 -9.65 4.95
N GLN A 411 -10.32 -10.59 5.36
CA GLN A 411 -9.18 -11.06 4.56
C GLN A 411 -9.66 -11.78 3.29
N ALA A 412 -10.68 -12.63 3.40
CA ALA A 412 -11.25 -13.36 2.26
C ALA A 412 -11.89 -12.40 1.25
N VAL A 413 -12.56 -11.34 1.72
CA VAL A 413 -13.05 -10.27 0.83
C VAL A 413 -11.90 -9.60 0.09
N ALA A 414 -10.85 -9.17 0.79
CA ALA A 414 -9.69 -8.53 0.15
C ALA A 414 -8.98 -9.45 -0.86
N LEU A 415 -8.92 -10.76 -0.57
CA LEU A 415 -8.42 -11.77 -1.52
C LEU A 415 -9.36 -12.03 -2.70
N ALA A 416 -10.65 -11.73 -2.62
CA ALA A 416 -11.58 -11.90 -3.74
C ALA A 416 -11.70 -10.64 -4.61
N MET A 417 -11.37 -9.46 -4.08
CA MET A 417 -11.40 -8.20 -4.84
C MET A 417 -10.51 -8.24 -6.10
N PRO A 418 -10.90 -7.53 -7.18
CA PRO A 418 -10.10 -7.43 -8.40
C PRO A 418 -8.77 -6.73 -8.13
N GLY A 419 -7.67 -7.29 -8.65
CA GLY A 419 -6.31 -6.81 -8.42
C GLY A 419 -5.46 -7.74 -7.55
N VAL A 420 -4.38 -7.17 -7.00
CA VAL A 420 -3.33 -7.89 -6.25
C VAL A 420 -3.52 -7.66 -4.75
N PRO A 421 -3.48 -8.71 -3.91
CA PRO A 421 -3.59 -8.56 -2.48
C PRO A 421 -2.26 -8.16 -1.83
N GLY A 422 -2.33 -7.12 -1.00
CA GLY A 422 -1.32 -6.71 -0.03
C GLY A 422 -1.64 -7.30 1.35
N ILE A 423 -0.79 -8.21 1.79
CA ILE A 423 -0.90 -8.92 3.07
C ILE A 423 -0.02 -8.19 4.07
N TYR A 424 -0.59 -7.58 5.11
CA TYR A 424 0.23 -7.01 6.17
C TYR A 424 0.69 -8.09 7.15
N PHE A 425 1.95 -8.05 7.58
CA PHE A 425 2.51 -9.07 8.48
C PHE A 425 1.63 -9.35 9.69
N HIS A 426 1.15 -8.30 10.37
CA HIS A 426 0.29 -8.46 11.54
C HIS A 426 -1.08 -9.06 11.24
N SER A 427 -1.63 -8.81 10.05
CA SER A 427 -2.84 -9.48 9.57
C SER A 427 -2.61 -10.97 9.29
N LEU A 428 -1.42 -11.32 8.78
CA LEU A 428 -1.03 -12.70 8.51
C LEU A 428 -0.87 -13.52 9.81
N VAL A 429 -0.17 -12.96 10.79
CA VAL A 429 0.16 -13.68 12.04
C VAL A 429 -0.83 -13.44 13.18
N GLY A 430 -1.93 -12.70 12.93
CA GLY A 430 -2.97 -12.43 13.92
C GLY A 430 -2.49 -11.63 15.14
N SER A 431 -1.64 -10.61 14.94
CA SER A 431 -1.26 -9.70 16.03
C SER A 431 -2.44 -8.87 16.52
N VAL A 432 -2.50 -8.64 17.82
CA VAL A 432 -3.40 -7.69 18.49
C VAL A 432 -2.69 -6.36 18.73
N SER A 433 -3.39 -5.35 19.24
CA SER A 433 -2.84 -4.02 19.49
C SER A 433 -1.71 -4.03 20.54
N ASP A 434 -0.52 -3.53 20.19
CA ASP A 434 0.61 -3.35 21.12
C ASP A 434 0.51 -2.00 21.85
N PHE A 435 -0.29 -1.96 22.91
CA PHE A 435 -0.38 -0.79 23.79
C PHE A 435 0.95 -0.45 24.47
N GLY A 436 1.85 -1.43 24.62
CA GLY A 436 3.20 -1.22 25.15
C GLY A 436 4.04 -0.36 24.22
N ALA A 437 3.96 -0.59 22.90
CA ALA A 437 4.65 0.23 21.90
C ALA A 437 4.22 1.69 21.95
N VAL A 438 2.92 1.95 22.07
CA VAL A 438 2.41 3.34 22.19
C VAL A 438 2.95 4.01 23.44
N LYS A 439 2.97 3.32 24.58
CA LYS A 439 3.54 3.85 25.83
C LYS A 439 5.03 4.16 25.71
N ARG A 440 5.80 3.30 25.02
CA ARG A 440 7.25 3.47 24.83
C ARG A 440 7.59 4.60 23.86
N THR A 441 6.81 4.78 22.80
CA THR A 441 7.13 5.69 21.69
C THR A 441 6.38 7.02 21.74
N ALA A 442 5.25 7.09 22.46
CA ALA A 442 4.28 8.16 22.39
C ALA A 442 3.70 8.41 20.97
N VAL A 443 3.82 7.42 20.07
CA VAL A 443 3.29 7.49 18.70
C VAL A 443 2.17 6.46 18.56
N TYR A 444 0.95 6.92 18.22
CA TYR A 444 -0.22 6.04 18.11
C TYR A 444 -0.07 4.93 17.07
N ARG A 445 0.55 5.21 15.91
CA ARG A 445 0.76 4.20 14.84
C ARG A 445 1.60 3.00 15.28
N SER A 446 2.44 3.15 16.32
CA SER A 446 3.25 2.05 16.85
C SER A 446 2.41 0.89 17.42
N ILE A 447 1.13 1.12 17.71
CA ILE A 447 0.18 0.10 18.19
C ILE A 447 0.04 -1.10 17.25
N ASN A 448 0.26 -0.89 15.95
CA ASN A 448 0.13 -1.91 14.90
C ASN A 448 1.51 -2.21 14.25
N ARG A 449 2.60 -2.08 15.01
CA ARG A 449 3.99 -2.28 14.56
C ARG A 449 4.81 -3.14 15.54
N GLU A 450 4.16 -4.06 16.24
CA GLU A 450 4.77 -4.95 17.23
C GLU A 450 6.01 -5.67 16.66
N LYS A 451 7.18 -5.49 17.27
CA LYS A 451 8.37 -6.27 16.91
C LYS A 451 8.32 -7.61 17.62
N VAL A 452 8.10 -8.69 16.87
CA VAL A 452 7.78 -10.01 17.44
C VAL A 452 9.05 -10.85 17.58
N ASN A 453 9.26 -11.48 18.73
CA ASN A 453 10.34 -12.45 18.86
C ASN A 453 10.04 -13.73 18.05
N PHE A 454 11.00 -14.19 17.25
CA PHE A 454 10.84 -15.34 16.36
C PHE A 454 10.43 -16.63 17.09
N ASP A 455 11.08 -16.95 18.21
CA ASP A 455 10.84 -18.19 18.94
C ASP A 455 9.45 -18.17 19.60
N ILE A 456 9.06 -17.03 20.18
CA ILE A 456 7.72 -16.81 20.75
C ILE A 456 6.63 -16.91 19.67
N LEU A 457 6.84 -16.27 18.52
CA LEU A 457 5.90 -16.33 17.40
C LEU A 457 5.75 -17.77 16.89
N SER A 458 6.88 -18.45 16.68
CA SER A 458 6.92 -19.83 16.19
C SER A 458 6.17 -20.79 17.11
N GLU A 459 6.28 -20.60 18.43
CA GLU A 459 5.49 -21.34 19.41
C GLU A 459 4.00 -21.01 19.30
N ALA A 460 3.64 -19.72 19.29
CA ALA A 460 2.24 -19.30 19.21
C ALA A 460 1.53 -19.81 17.95
N LEU A 461 2.22 -19.92 16.82
CA LEU A 461 1.68 -20.47 15.56
C LEU A 461 1.46 -22.00 15.60
N ARG A 462 2.16 -22.70 16.50
CA ARG A 462 2.02 -24.16 16.71
C ARG A 462 0.96 -24.49 17.75
N THR A 463 0.74 -23.62 18.74
CA THR A 463 -0.21 -23.84 19.85
C THR A 463 -1.68 -23.86 19.40
N PRO A 464 -2.41 -24.98 19.55
CA PRO A 464 -3.85 -25.05 19.27
C PRO A 464 -4.67 -24.07 20.11
N GLY A 465 -5.72 -23.47 19.54
CA GLY A 465 -6.58 -22.50 20.21
C GLY A 465 -5.97 -21.10 20.40
N ASN A 466 -4.68 -20.91 20.09
CA ASN A 466 -4.08 -19.58 20.04
C ASN A 466 -4.63 -18.79 18.84
N LEU A 467 -5.03 -17.54 19.07
CA LEU A 467 -5.57 -16.66 18.03
C LEU A 467 -4.64 -16.51 16.82
N ARG A 468 -3.33 -16.40 17.05
CA ARG A 468 -2.31 -16.32 15.99
C ARG A 468 -2.30 -17.58 15.13
N ALA A 469 -2.31 -18.76 15.77
CA ALA A 469 -2.36 -20.04 15.05
C ALA A 469 -3.64 -20.19 14.21
N MET A 470 -4.79 -19.80 14.77
CA MET A 470 -6.09 -19.89 14.08
C MET A 470 -6.13 -19.02 12.84
N ILE A 471 -5.70 -17.76 12.96
CA ILE A 471 -5.65 -16.81 11.84
C ILE A 471 -4.62 -17.24 10.82
N PHE A 472 -3.38 -17.52 11.25
CA PHE A 472 -2.29 -17.85 10.34
C PHE A 472 -2.60 -19.09 9.48
N ARG A 473 -3.08 -20.18 10.10
CA ARG A 473 -3.40 -21.41 9.35
C ARG A 473 -4.55 -21.20 8.37
N SER A 474 -5.62 -20.55 8.81
CA SER A 474 -6.81 -20.33 7.98
C SER A 474 -6.54 -19.34 6.86
N TYR A 475 -5.78 -18.28 7.13
CA TYR A 475 -5.42 -17.29 6.12
C TYR A 475 -4.47 -17.90 5.09
N LYS A 476 -3.47 -18.69 5.54
CA LYS A 476 -2.59 -19.46 4.65
C LYS A 476 -3.38 -20.40 3.73
N LYS A 477 -4.45 -21.05 4.24
CA LYS A 477 -5.36 -21.85 3.40
C LYS A 477 -6.05 -21.00 2.33
N LEU A 478 -6.60 -19.83 2.69
CA LEU A 478 -7.23 -18.92 1.72
C LEU A 478 -6.23 -18.45 0.65
N LEU A 479 -5.00 -18.11 1.03
CA LEU A 479 -3.93 -17.72 0.11
C LEU A 479 -3.59 -18.86 -0.86
N SER A 480 -3.47 -20.09 -0.35
CA SER A 480 -3.22 -21.27 -1.17
C SER A 480 -4.33 -21.49 -2.19
N VAL A 481 -5.60 -21.41 -1.76
CA VAL A 481 -6.75 -21.56 -2.66
C VAL A 481 -6.78 -20.47 -3.73
N ARG A 482 -6.58 -19.19 -3.35
CA ARG A 482 -6.55 -18.10 -4.32
C ARG A 482 -5.50 -18.35 -5.40
N ARG A 483 -4.30 -18.74 -4.99
CA ARG A 483 -3.14 -18.93 -5.88
C ARG A 483 -3.32 -20.10 -6.86
N SER A 484 -4.15 -21.09 -6.55
CA SER A 484 -4.39 -22.23 -7.44
C SER A 484 -5.49 -21.98 -8.48
N GLU A 485 -6.15 -20.83 -8.45
CA GLU A 485 -7.42 -20.63 -9.14
C GLU A 485 -7.37 -19.41 -10.07
N ALA A 486 -7.37 -19.68 -11.38
CA ALA A 486 -7.20 -18.66 -12.43
C ALA A 486 -8.27 -17.56 -12.42
N VAL A 487 -9.44 -17.84 -11.83
CA VAL A 487 -10.50 -16.85 -11.57
C VAL A 487 -10.04 -15.66 -10.72
N PHE A 488 -8.98 -15.82 -9.94
CA PHE A 488 -8.41 -14.74 -9.14
C PHE A 488 -7.35 -13.90 -9.86
N HIS A 489 -7.10 -14.15 -11.15
CA HIS A 489 -6.16 -13.36 -11.95
C HIS A 489 -6.45 -11.85 -11.82
N PRO A 490 -5.48 -10.97 -11.51
CA PRO A 490 -5.71 -9.56 -11.18
C PRO A 490 -6.59 -8.78 -12.17
N PHE A 491 -6.45 -9.09 -13.47
CA PHE A 491 -7.24 -8.49 -14.57
C PHE A 491 -8.48 -9.29 -15.00
N ALA A 492 -8.92 -10.29 -14.22
CA ALA A 492 -10.19 -10.98 -14.48
C ALA A 492 -11.36 -9.99 -14.35
N ALA A 493 -12.40 -10.18 -15.17
CA ALA A 493 -13.60 -9.34 -15.07
C ALA A 493 -14.28 -9.56 -13.71
N PHE A 494 -14.91 -8.52 -13.18
CA PHE A 494 -15.48 -8.52 -11.84
C PHE A 494 -16.84 -7.81 -11.80
N PHE A 495 -17.71 -8.28 -10.91
CA PHE A 495 -19.05 -7.73 -10.68
C PHE A 495 -19.40 -7.88 -9.18
N PHE A 496 -20.36 -7.08 -8.71
CA PHE A 496 -20.80 -7.10 -7.31
C PHE A 496 -22.32 -7.30 -7.23
N PRO A 497 -22.80 -8.56 -7.33
CA PRO A 497 -24.21 -8.89 -7.21
C PRO A 497 -24.82 -8.44 -5.88
N ASP A 498 -26.11 -8.14 -5.88
CA ASP A 498 -26.85 -7.79 -4.66
C ASP A 498 -27.45 -9.04 -4.01
N PHE A 499 -26.99 -9.35 -2.79
CA PHE A 499 -27.50 -10.42 -1.93
C PHE A 499 -28.10 -9.86 -0.62
N GLY A 500 -28.55 -8.61 -0.64
CA GLY A 500 -29.15 -7.93 0.50
C GLY A 500 -28.14 -7.08 1.29
N ASP A 501 -28.49 -6.77 2.53
CA ASP A 501 -27.71 -5.91 3.43
C ASP A 501 -26.64 -6.70 4.21
N ARG A 502 -26.81 -8.00 4.42
CA ARG A 502 -25.89 -8.82 5.26
C ARG A 502 -24.81 -9.57 4.50
N VAL A 503 -24.97 -9.76 3.19
CA VAL A 503 -24.06 -10.57 2.37
C VAL A 503 -23.42 -9.71 1.28
N PHE A 504 -22.10 -9.62 1.31
CA PHE A 504 -21.33 -8.97 0.26
C PHE A 504 -20.87 -10.02 -0.75
N ALA A 505 -21.31 -9.89 -2.00
CA ALA A 505 -20.98 -10.82 -3.06
C ALA A 505 -19.99 -10.21 -4.07
N ILE A 506 -19.02 -11.03 -4.50
CA ILE A 506 -18.08 -10.69 -5.57
C ILE A 506 -18.17 -11.80 -6.62
N LYS A 507 -18.54 -11.44 -7.85
CA LYS A 507 -18.43 -12.34 -9.00
C LYS A 507 -17.15 -12.03 -9.78
N ARG A 508 -16.36 -13.05 -10.12
CA ARG A 508 -15.21 -12.93 -11.02
C ARG A 508 -15.37 -13.84 -12.22
N VAL A 509 -14.86 -13.42 -13.36
CA VAL A 509 -14.93 -14.17 -14.62
C VAL A 509 -13.55 -14.16 -15.30
N CYS A 510 -12.92 -15.33 -15.39
CA CYS A 510 -11.68 -15.51 -16.14
C CYS A 510 -12.00 -15.97 -17.56
N LYS A 511 -12.03 -15.02 -18.50
CA LYS A 511 -12.32 -15.31 -19.91
C LYS A 511 -11.35 -16.33 -20.54
N LYS A 512 -10.09 -16.37 -20.07
CA LYS A 512 -9.06 -17.28 -20.59
C LYS A 512 -9.32 -18.74 -20.22
N SER A 513 -9.78 -19.02 -18.98
CA SER A 513 -10.08 -20.39 -18.56
C SER A 513 -11.55 -20.78 -18.76
N GLY A 514 -12.45 -19.81 -18.95
CA GLY A 514 -13.91 -20.02 -18.99
C GLY A 514 -14.51 -20.28 -17.61
N GLU A 515 -13.73 -20.05 -16.55
CA GLU A 515 -14.16 -20.25 -15.16
C GLU A 515 -14.66 -18.94 -14.56
N SER A 516 -15.64 -19.09 -13.67
CA SER A 516 -16.21 -18.02 -12.88
C SER A 516 -16.17 -18.38 -11.40
N LEU A 517 -16.24 -17.35 -10.57
CA LEU A 517 -16.31 -17.45 -9.13
C LEU A 517 -17.44 -16.57 -8.61
N LEU A 518 -18.25 -17.09 -7.69
CA LEU A 518 -19.12 -16.31 -6.82
C LEU A 518 -18.61 -16.43 -5.38
N ALA A 519 -18.01 -15.36 -4.85
CA ALA A 519 -17.61 -15.25 -3.46
C ALA A 519 -18.73 -14.62 -2.63
N LEU A 520 -19.28 -15.36 -1.67
CA LEU A 520 -20.34 -14.90 -0.76
C LEU A 520 -19.77 -14.70 0.64
N ASN A 521 -20.02 -13.54 1.25
CA ASN A 521 -19.41 -13.12 2.52
C ASN A 521 -20.48 -12.61 3.48
N ASN A 522 -20.81 -13.38 4.53
CA ASN A 522 -21.83 -13.02 5.51
C ASN A 522 -21.24 -12.15 6.62
N PHE A 523 -21.61 -10.87 6.70
CA PHE A 523 -21.14 -9.94 7.73
C PHE A 523 -22.00 -9.91 9.00
N SER A 524 -22.97 -10.80 9.13
CA SER A 524 -23.87 -10.87 10.28
C SER A 524 -23.55 -12.01 11.23
N GLU A 525 -24.04 -11.88 12.46
CA GLU A 525 -24.03 -12.91 13.50
C GLU A 525 -25.06 -14.03 13.26
N LYS A 526 -25.86 -13.95 12.19
CA LYS A 526 -26.94 -14.89 11.87
C LYS A 526 -26.58 -15.75 10.68
N THR A 527 -27.12 -16.96 10.63
CA THR A 527 -27.08 -17.78 9.40
C THR A 527 -27.96 -17.14 8.34
N ILE A 528 -27.44 -17.03 7.11
CA ILE A 528 -28.16 -16.45 5.96
C ILE A 528 -28.24 -17.48 4.83
N SER A 529 -29.45 -17.65 4.29
CA SER A 529 -29.73 -18.49 3.12
C SER A 529 -29.66 -17.66 1.85
N CYS A 530 -28.73 -18.00 0.94
CA CYS A 530 -28.53 -17.30 -0.33
C CYS A 530 -29.00 -18.18 -1.50
N ASN A 531 -29.84 -17.65 -2.38
CA ASN A 531 -30.17 -18.30 -3.65
C ASN A 531 -29.16 -17.89 -4.74
N ILE A 532 -28.43 -18.86 -5.30
CA ILE A 532 -27.38 -18.67 -6.30
C ILE A 532 -27.79 -19.06 -7.72
N SER A 533 -29.03 -19.51 -7.95
CA SER A 533 -29.50 -20.08 -9.23
C SER A 533 -29.32 -19.14 -10.42
N ASN A 534 -29.44 -17.83 -10.19
CA ASN A 534 -29.31 -16.80 -11.24
C ASN A 534 -27.86 -16.41 -11.54
N PHE A 535 -26.89 -16.94 -10.79
CA PHE A 535 -25.50 -16.52 -10.85
C PHE A 535 -24.55 -17.66 -11.19
N VAL A 536 -24.86 -18.88 -10.76
CA VAL A 536 -23.99 -20.06 -10.82
C VAL A 536 -24.62 -21.13 -11.72
N THR A 537 -23.82 -21.68 -12.62
CA THR A 537 -24.16 -22.88 -13.40
C THR A 537 -23.57 -24.12 -12.73
N PHE A 538 -24.24 -25.26 -12.88
CA PHE A 538 -23.79 -26.53 -12.31
C PHE A 538 -23.11 -27.41 -13.37
N PRO A 539 -22.11 -28.23 -12.99
CA PRO A 539 -21.60 -28.44 -11.63
C PRO A 539 -20.76 -27.28 -11.09
N ALA A 540 -20.81 -27.07 -9.78
CA ALA A 540 -20.04 -26.04 -9.07
C ALA A 540 -19.32 -26.63 -7.85
N GLU A 541 -18.26 -25.96 -7.41
CA GLU A 541 -17.36 -26.37 -6.33
C GLU A 541 -17.17 -25.23 -5.32
N GLU A 542 -17.32 -25.49 -4.03
CA GLU A 542 -16.95 -24.56 -2.96
C GLU A 542 -15.48 -24.78 -2.59
N LEU A 543 -14.63 -23.82 -2.96
CA LEU A 543 -13.18 -23.96 -2.96
C LEU A 543 -12.56 -24.00 -1.56
N ILE A 544 -13.15 -23.33 -0.57
CA ILE A 544 -12.55 -23.23 0.77
C ILE A 544 -12.76 -24.53 1.54
N GLY A 545 -13.97 -25.08 1.50
CA GLY A 545 -14.36 -26.35 2.10
C GLY A 545 -14.00 -27.56 1.25
N SER A 546 -13.74 -27.37 -0.05
CA SER A 546 -13.52 -28.43 -1.04
C SER A 546 -14.75 -29.35 -1.16
N GLU A 547 -15.93 -28.74 -1.28
CA GLU A 547 -17.23 -29.42 -1.33
C GLU A 547 -17.88 -29.21 -2.71
N ASN A 548 -18.54 -30.24 -3.25
CA ASN A 548 -19.39 -30.06 -4.43
C ASN A 548 -20.65 -29.27 -4.05
N VAL A 549 -21.04 -28.32 -4.89
CA VAL A 549 -22.30 -27.58 -4.74
C VAL A 549 -23.33 -28.21 -5.66
N THR A 550 -24.42 -28.72 -5.08
CA THR A 550 -25.52 -29.40 -5.79
C THR A 550 -26.88 -28.76 -5.57
N ASP A 551 -26.96 -27.74 -4.72
CA ASP A 551 -28.19 -27.02 -4.38
C ASP A 551 -28.03 -25.55 -4.76
N ASP A 552 -29.11 -24.96 -5.24
CA ASP A 552 -29.24 -23.53 -5.56
C ASP A 552 -29.26 -22.67 -4.29
N ARG A 553 -29.47 -23.27 -3.11
CA ARG A 553 -29.47 -22.58 -1.83
C ARG A 553 -28.21 -22.88 -1.03
N ILE A 554 -27.49 -21.81 -0.68
CA ILE A 554 -26.29 -21.86 0.15
C ILE A 554 -26.58 -21.25 1.51
N GLU A 555 -26.39 -22.04 2.56
CA GLU A 555 -26.38 -21.53 3.93
C GLU A 555 -24.98 -20.99 4.28
N LEU A 556 -24.95 -19.73 4.71
CA LEU A 556 -23.76 -19.06 5.23
C LEU A 556 -23.91 -18.91 6.74
N ALA A 557 -23.11 -19.66 7.50
CA ALA A 557 -22.99 -19.49 8.94
C ALA A 557 -22.55 -18.07 9.31
N PRO A 558 -22.70 -17.65 10.59
CA PRO A 558 -22.23 -16.35 11.06
C PRO A 558 -20.76 -16.10 10.70
N TYR A 559 -20.50 -14.96 10.06
CA TYR A 559 -19.17 -14.54 9.61
C TYR A 559 -18.49 -15.50 8.61
N ALA A 560 -19.25 -16.35 7.92
CA ALA A 560 -18.70 -17.30 6.95
C ALA A 560 -18.49 -16.68 5.57
N THR A 561 -17.47 -17.21 4.88
CA THR A 561 -17.23 -16.99 3.45
C THR A 561 -17.30 -18.31 2.71
N LYS A 562 -17.89 -18.30 1.51
CA LYS A 562 -17.83 -19.40 0.54
C LYS A 562 -17.39 -18.88 -0.82
N TRP A 563 -16.49 -19.61 -1.48
CA TRP A 563 -15.96 -19.29 -2.80
C TRP A 563 -16.42 -20.35 -3.79
N ILE A 564 -17.47 -20.06 -4.55
CA ILE A 564 -18.15 -21.03 -5.42
C ILE A 564 -17.62 -20.87 -6.84
N LYS A 565 -16.81 -21.83 -7.30
CA LYS A 565 -16.28 -21.92 -8.66
C LYS A 565 -17.21 -22.70 -9.55
N TYR A 566 -17.37 -22.24 -10.78
CA TYR A 566 -18.19 -22.87 -11.82
C TYR A 566 -17.67 -22.49 -13.21
N ARG A 567 -18.23 -23.08 -14.26
CA ARG A 567 -17.89 -22.75 -15.65
C ARG A 567 -19.05 -22.06 -16.32
N GLU A 568 -18.79 -20.91 -16.93
CA GLU A 568 -19.80 -20.27 -17.78
C GLU A 568 -20.08 -21.20 -18.97
N GLU A 569 -21.35 -21.39 -19.31
CA GLU A 569 -21.69 -21.97 -20.62
C GLU A 569 -21.09 -21.04 -21.68
N LYS A 570 -20.44 -21.60 -22.70
CA LYS A 570 -19.79 -20.80 -23.76
C LYS A 570 -20.81 -19.80 -24.31
N TYR A 571 -20.66 -18.53 -23.96
CA TYR A 571 -21.28 -17.44 -24.72
C TYR A 571 -20.62 -17.45 -26.10
N GLU A 572 -21.21 -18.19 -27.04
CA GLU A 572 -20.97 -17.95 -28.47
C GLU A 572 -21.41 -16.52 -28.77
N ASN A 573 -20.43 -15.64 -28.98
CA ASN A 573 -20.50 -14.28 -29.52
C ASN A 573 -21.92 -13.65 -29.63
N GLN A 574 -22.23 -12.70 -28.76
CA GLN A 574 -23.09 -11.56 -29.10
C GLN A 574 -22.32 -10.26 -28.91
#